data_AF-A0A813Z6V1-F1
#
_entry.id   AF-A0A813Z6V1-F1
#
_cell.length_a   1.000
_cell.length_b   1.000
_cell.length_c   1.000
_cell.angle_alpha   90.00
_cell.angle_beta   90.00
_cell.angle_gamma   90.00
#
_symmetry.space_group_name_H-M   'P 1'
#
loop_
_entity.id
_entity.type
_entity.pdbx_description
1 polymer ?
#
loop_
_entity_poly.entity_id
_entity_poly.type
_entity_poly.pdbx_seq_one_letter_code
_entity_poly.pdbx_strand_id
1 'polypeptide(L)'
;MATLRLFTLFALTVLCSTGFAQTKPCEPCDQSKCPLTLDKECLAGLTLDRCGCCQVCAQRESELCNHPDIPSSKQYEACGENLQCKIRTDSRGAPREARCECNDQVEMCGSDGKTYRNYCHLMESSKLAKAEQKPIIKVFKRKPCDSAPEITLPPVSVSNKTETNVFLTCEAAGVPLPVVEWVYTSQTGKQIVYPTDDDRISTLVRGGPNAHVLTSWLQIQSLKRHDQGTYTCVASNALGKVEKSCTVSVESGHEL
;
A
#
# COMPACT_ATOMS: atom_id res chain seq x y z
N MET A 1 77.59 -28.97 -31.20
CA MET A 1 76.68 -29.26 -30.08
C MET A 1 75.58 -28.21 -30.10
N ALA A 2 74.42 -28.52 -30.70
CA ALA A 2 73.26 -27.63 -30.74
C ALA A 2 72.08 -28.42 -30.19
N THR A 3 71.51 -27.92 -29.10
CA THR A 3 70.56 -28.59 -28.22
C THR A 3 69.14 -28.61 -28.81
N LEU A 4 68.57 -29.80 -28.92
CA LEU A 4 67.18 -30.08 -29.30
C LEU A 4 66.25 -29.70 -28.13
N ARG A 5 65.37 -28.72 -28.30
CA ARG A 5 64.33 -28.38 -27.30
C ARG A 5 63.06 -29.20 -27.58
N LEU A 6 62.77 -30.16 -26.70
CA LEU A 6 61.46 -30.82 -26.63
C LEU A 6 60.42 -29.84 -26.10
N PHE A 7 59.35 -29.61 -26.86
CA PHE A 7 58.14 -28.96 -26.36
C PHE A 7 57.22 -30.02 -25.75
N THR A 8 57.06 -30.02 -24.43
CA THR A 8 56.05 -30.80 -23.72
C THR A 8 54.75 -30.00 -23.65
N LEU A 9 53.71 -30.50 -24.33
CA LEU A 9 52.33 -30.00 -24.22
C LEU A 9 51.75 -30.43 -22.86
N PHE A 10 51.54 -29.46 -21.95
CA PHE A 10 50.75 -29.65 -20.74
C PHE A 10 49.27 -29.46 -21.07
N ALA A 11 48.51 -30.56 -21.15
CA ALA A 11 47.05 -30.51 -21.19
C ALA A 11 46.52 -30.22 -19.77
N LEU A 12 46.09 -28.98 -19.52
CA LEU A 12 45.34 -28.63 -18.31
C LEU A 12 43.90 -29.14 -18.45
N THR A 13 43.61 -30.27 -17.81
CA THR A 13 42.25 -30.73 -17.57
C THR A 13 41.64 -29.91 -16.43
N VAL A 14 40.82 -28.91 -16.78
CA VAL A 14 40.00 -28.17 -15.81
C VAL A 14 38.87 -29.08 -15.34
N LEU A 15 39.04 -29.70 -14.16
CA LEU A 15 37.96 -30.37 -13.45
C LEU A 15 37.00 -29.31 -12.91
N CYS A 16 35.94 -29.03 -13.68
CA CYS A 16 34.79 -28.27 -13.20
C CYS A 16 34.06 -29.14 -12.18
N SER A 17 34.32 -28.93 -10.89
CA SER A 17 33.57 -29.56 -9.81
C SER A 17 32.22 -28.83 -9.70
N THR A 18 31.18 -29.46 -10.23
CA THR A 18 29.78 -29.09 -9.95
C THR A 18 29.49 -29.41 -8.49
N GLY A 19 29.83 -28.47 -7.60
CA GLY A 19 29.46 -28.51 -6.20
C GLY A 19 27.95 -28.34 -6.04
N PHE A 20 27.20 -29.45 -6.13
CA PHE A 20 25.85 -29.49 -5.59
C PHE A 20 25.94 -29.31 -4.08
N ALA A 21 25.47 -28.16 -3.56
CA ALA A 21 25.35 -27.93 -2.12
C ALA A 21 24.33 -28.92 -1.53
N GLN A 22 24.80 -30.07 -1.06
CA GLN A 22 23.99 -31.02 -0.32
C GLN A 22 23.63 -30.40 1.04
N THR A 23 22.33 -30.20 1.28
CA THR A 23 21.82 -29.75 2.58
C THR A 23 22.18 -30.80 3.64
N LYS A 24 23.06 -30.47 4.58
CA LYS A 24 23.42 -31.38 5.68
C LYS A 24 22.16 -31.77 6.46
N PRO A 25 21.97 -33.06 6.79
CA PRO A 25 20.86 -33.50 7.63
C PRO A 25 20.94 -32.86 9.02
N CYS A 26 19.78 -32.70 9.66
CA CYS A 26 19.71 -32.14 11.02
C CYS A 26 20.34 -33.10 12.03
N GLU A 27 21.20 -32.55 12.89
CA GLU A 27 21.74 -33.27 14.05
C GLU A 27 20.68 -33.35 15.16
N PRO A 28 20.81 -34.28 16.13
CA PRO A 28 19.97 -34.30 17.32
C PRO A 28 19.99 -32.95 18.04
N CYS A 29 18.81 -32.48 18.45
CA CYS A 29 18.68 -31.16 19.06
C CYS A 29 19.45 -31.07 20.39
N ASP A 30 20.39 -30.13 20.46
CA ASP A 30 21.15 -29.77 21.65
C ASP A 30 20.90 -28.30 21.99
N GLN A 31 19.96 -28.07 22.90
CA GLN A 31 19.52 -26.72 23.28
C GLN A 31 20.63 -25.85 23.88
N SER A 32 21.68 -26.46 24.44
CA SER A 32 22.81 -25.72 25.02
C SER A 32 23.65 -24.96 23.99
N LYS A 33 23.57 -25.38 22.71
CA LYS A 33 24.27 -24.75 21.58
C LYS A 33 23.45 -23.67 20.89
N CYS A 34 22.19 -23.47 21.29
CA CYS A 34 21.34 -22.50 20.65
C CYS A 34 21.82 -21.07 20.94
N PRO A 35 21.83 -20.18 19.94
CA PRO A 35 22.11 -18.77 20.17
C PRO A 35 21.04 -18.18 21.09
N LEU A 36 21.43 -17.19 21.90
CA LEU A 36 20.48 -16.43 22.71
C LEU A 36 19.73 -15.47 21.80
N THR A 37 18.50 -15.83 21.42
CA THR A 37 17.62 -14.95 20.63
C THR A 37 16.80 -14.07 21.58
N LEU A 38 16.95 -12.75 21.45
CA LEU A 38 16.18 -11.80 22.26
C LEU A 38 14.78 -11.61 21.64
N ASP A 39 13.74 -12.06 22.33
CA ASP A 39 12.33 -11.93 21.91
C ASP A 39 11.94 -10.48 21.52
N LYS A 40 12.60 -9.49 22.11
CA LYS A 40 12.36 -8.06 21.82
C LYS A 40 12.73 -7.65 20.40
N GLU A 41 13.57 -8.41 19.71
CA GLU A 41 14.05 -8.10 18.36
C GLU A 41 13.22 -8.79 17.26
N CYS A 42 12.43 -9.82 17.62
CA CYS A 42 11.68 -10.61 16.66
C CYS A 42 10.24 -10.09 16.47
N LEU A 43 10.06 -9.19 15.50
CA LEU A 43 8.79 -8.51 15.22
C LEU A 43 7.64 -9.47 14.86
N ALA A 44 7.92 -10.52 14.07
CA ALA A 44 6.97 -11.58 13.75
C ALA A 44 6.91 -12.70 14.82
N GLY A 45 7.70 -12.57 15.89
CA GLY A 45 7.81 -13.56 16.96
C GLY A 45 8.89 -14.61 16.74
N LEU A 46 8.92 -15.56 17.67
CA LEU A 46 9.87 -16.64 17.67
C LEU A 46 9.27 -17.86 17.01
N THR A 47 10.08 -18.55 16.22
CA THR A 47 9.81 -19.89 15.70
C THR A 47 10.99 -20.79 16.01
N LEU A 48 10.86 -22.07 15.71
CA LEU A 48 11.98 -22.98 15.70
C LEU A 48 12.73 -22.89 14.37
N ASP A 49 14.04 -23.12 14.42
CA ASP A 49 14.89 -23.26 13.24
C ASP A 49 14.40 -24.39 12.31
N ARG A 50 15.00 -24.50 11.13
CA ARG A 50 14.74 -25.58 10.16
C ARG A 50 14.80 -27.02 10.72
N CYS A 51 15.51 -27.22 11.83
CA CYS A 51 15.69 -28.53 12.46
C CYS A 51 14.73 -28.74 13.64
N GLY A 52 13.89 -27.75 13.95
CA GLY A 52 12.95 -27.80 15.07
C GLY A 52 13.62 -27.68 16.43
N CYS A 53 14.84 -27.12 16.52
CA CYS A 53 15.63 -27.11 17.75
C CYS A 53 15.70 -25.74 18.41
N CYS A 54 16.39 -24.78 17.79
CA CYS A 54 16.68 -23.49 18.39
C CYS A 54 15.59 -22.45 18.11
N GLN A 55 15.33 -21.57 19.07
CA GLN A 55 14.45 -20.42 18.88
C GLN A 55 15.14 -19.38 18.00
N VAL A 56 14.50 -19.04 16.89
CA VAL A 56 14.96 -18.02 15.93
C VAL A 56 13.84 -17.04 15.64
N CYS A 57 14.16 -15.87 15.09
CA CYS A 57 13.12 -14.95 14.64
C CYS A 57 12.35 -15.57 13.47
N ALA A 58 11.03 -15.52 13.54
CA ALA A 58 10.16 -15.94 12.46
C ALA A 58 10.16 -14.92 11.32
N GLN A 59 9.87 -15.38 10.11
CA GLN A 59 9.78 -14.55 8.91
C GLN A 59 8.53 -13.65 8.98
N ARG A 60 8.71 -12.39 8.58
CA ARG A 60 7.67 -11.34 8.55
C ARG A 60 6.85 -11.39 7.27
N GLU A 61 5.76 -10.63 7.24
CA GLU A 61 4.96 -10.50 6.03
C GLU A 61 5.82 -10.08 4.82
N SER A 62 5.63 -10.74 3.69
CA SER A 62 6.38 -10.61 2.44
C SER A 62 7.83 -11.11 2.46
N GLU A 63 8.37 -11.60 3.57
CA GLU A 63 9.68 -12.26 3.60
C GLU A 63 9.59 -13.67 3.01
N LEU A 64 10.73 -14.17 2.52
CA LEU A 64 10.81 -15.50 1.93
C LEU A 64 10.68 -16.56 3.02
N CYS A 65 9.96 -17.63 2.74
CA CYS A 65 9.65 -18.68 3.71
C CYS A 65 9.84 -20.06 3.13
N ASN A 66 10.08 -21.02 4.03
CA ASN A 66 10.24 -22.42 3.67
C ASN A 66 8.90 -23.06 3.30
N HIS A 67 8.73 -23.37 2.02
CA HIS A 67 7.55 -24.03 1.48
C HIS A 67 7.89 -25.45 0.99
N PRO A 68 7.13 -26.49 1.36
CA PRO A 68 7.40 -27.88 0.98
C PRO A 68 7.58 -28.11 -0.53
N ASP A 69 6.78 -27.44 -1.35
CA ASP A 69 6.82 -27.55 -2.82
C ASP A 69 7.97 -26.78 -3.49
N ILE A 70 8.78 -26.04 -2.73
CA ILE A 70 9.91 -25.26 -3.24
C ILE A 70 11.19 -25.71 -2.53
N PRO A 71 11.93 -26.71 -3.06
CA PRO A 71 13.12 -27.25 -2.41
C PRO A 71 14.22 -26.19 -2.16
N SER A 72 14.32 -25.18 -3.01
CA SER A 72 15.26 -24.05 -2.84
C SER A 72 14.92 -23.13 -1.67
N SER A 73 13.69 -23.20 -1.14
CA SER A 73 13.24 -22.37 -0.02
C SER A 73 13.59 -22.92 1.36
N LYS A 74 14.18 -24.12 1.45
CA LYS A 74 14.57 -24.78 2.71
C LYS A 74 15.57 -23.98 3.57
N GLN A 75 16.19 -22.96 3.01
CA GLN A 75 17.12 -22.07 3.71
C GLN A 75 16.42 -20.98 4.54
N TYR A 76 15.13 -20.76 4.32
CA TYR A 76 14.36 -19.75 5.03
C TYR A 76 13.70 -20.34 6.27
N GLU A 77 13.40 -19.48 7.25
CA GLU A 77 12.70 -19.90 8.46
C GLU A 77 11.19 -19.96 8.24
N ALA A 78 10.46 -20.47 9.23
CA ALA A 78 9.01 -20.45 9.22
C ALA A 78 8.46 -19.03 9.40
N CYS A 79 7.25 -18.81 8.88
CA CYS A 79 6.52 -17.56 9.08
C CYS A 79 6.10 -17.40 10.54
N GLY A 80 5.98 -16.14 10.98
CA GLY A 80 5.51 -15.80 12.31
C GLY A 80 4.05 -16.15 12.58
N GLU A 81 3.59 -15.82 13.79
CA GLU A 81 2.21 -16.06 14.20
C GLU A 81 1.23 -15.32 13.28
N ASN A 82 0.13 -15.99 12.90
CA ASN A 82 -0.88 -15.50 11.96
C ASN A 82 -0.38 -15.18 10.54
N LEU A 83 0.79 -15.70 10.16
CA LEU A 83 1.29 -15.68 8.79
C LEU A 83 1.25 -17.09 8.18
N GLN A 84 0.99 -17.17 6.88
CA GLN A 84 1.04 -18.40 6.10
C GLN A 84 2.05 -18.27 4.96
N CYS A 85 2.89 -19.29 4.79
CA CYS A 85 3.82 -19.36 3.67
C CYS A 85 3.06 -19.72 2.39
N LYS A 86 2.99 -18.80 1.41
CA LYS A 86 2.28 -19.01 0.14
C LYS A 86 3.20 -18.81 -1.05
N ILE A 87 3.02 -19.65 -2.08
CA ILE A 87 3.77 -19.55 -3.35
C ILE A 87 3.27 -18.35 -4.16
N ARG A 88 4.18 -17.53 -4.67
CA ARG A 88 3.83 -16.43 -5.59
C ARG A 88 3.32 -16.95 -6.93
N THR A 89 2.25 -16.34 -7.42
CA THR A 89 1.61 -16.66 -8.71
C THR A 89 1.80 -15.57 -9.78
N ASP A 90 2.33 -14.42 -9.39
CA ASP A 90 2.44 -13.20 -10.22
C ASP A 90 3.68 -13.18 -11.13
N SER A 91 4.63 -14.08 -10.90
CA SER A 91 5.95 -14.02 -11.51
C SER A 91 6.02 -14.84 -12.80
N ARG A 92 5.69 -14.21 -13.93
CA ARG A 92 5.93 -14.79 -15.27
C ARG A 92 7.43 -14.87 -15.55
N GLY A 93 7.97 -16.08 -15.55
CA GLY A 93 9.38 -16.35 -15.91
C GLY A 93 10.41 -16.18 -14.80
N ALA A 94 9.99 -15.91 -13.55
CA ALA A 94 10.90 -15.93 -12.41
C ALA A 94 10.92 -17.31 -11.71
N PRO A 95 11.97 -17.63 -10.94
CA PRO A 95 11.99 -18.80 -10.07
C PRO A 95 10.77 -18.80 -9.13
N ARG A 96 10.17 -19.97 -8.90
CA ARG A 96 9.10 -20.10 -7.91
C ARG A 96 9.66 -19.78 -6.53
N GLU A 97 9.07 -18.79 -5.87
CA GLU A 97 9.37 -18.41 -4.50
C GLU A 97 8.08 -18.38 -3.66
N ALA A 98 8.23 -18.60 -2.35
CA ALA A 98 7.14 -18.49 -1.40
C ALA A 98 7.44 -17.38 -0.39
N ARG A 99 6.39 -16.65 0.00
CA ARG A 99 6.47 -15.55 0.96
C ARG A 99 5.41 -15.69 2.03
N CYS A 100 5.69 -15.15 3.21
CA CYS A 100 4.73 -15.09 4.29
C CYS A 100 3.63 -14.07 3.97
N GLU A 101 2.38 -14.48 4.10
CA GLU A 101 1.20 -13.64 3.90
C GLU A 101 0.34 -13.66 5.17
N CYS A 102 -0.17 -12.50 5.60
CA CYS A 102 -1.03 -12.45 6.77
C CYS A 102 -2.35 -13.20 6.54
N ASN A 103 -2.78 -13.97 7.54
CA ASN A 103 -4.05 -14.70 7.48
C ASN A 103 -5.27 -13.76 7.56
N ASP A 104 -5.14 -12.62 8.24
CA ASP A 104 -6.21 -11.63 8.42
C ASP A 104 -5.83 -10.32 7.74
N GLN A 105 -6.23 -10.20 6.47
CA GLN A 105 -5.93 -9.06 5.58
C GLN A 105 -6.87 -7.84 5.78
N VAL A 106 -7.69 -7.83 6.83
CA VAL A 106 -8.65 -6.75 7.07
C VAL A 106 -7.97 -5.57 7.75
N GLU A 107 -8.19 -4.36 7.22
CA GLU A 107 -7.72 -3.13 7.89
C GLU A 107 -8.40 -2.93 9.25
N MET A 108 -7.64 -2.47 10.24
CA MET A 108 -8.14 -2.36 11.61
C MET A 108 -7.59 -1.16 12.37
N CYS A 109 -8.39 -0.66 13.31
CA CYS A 109 -8.03 0.42 14.19
C CYS A 109 -7.37 -0.14 15.44
N GLY A 110 -6.15 0.33 15.73
CA GLY A 110 -5.46 0.03 16.98
C GLY A 110 -5.96 0.89 18.15
N SER A 111 -5.68 0.45 19.36
CA SER A 111 -5.96 1.20 20.60
C SER A 111 -5.15 2.50 20.72
N ASP A 112 -4.18 2.71 19.84
CA ASP A 112 -3.38 3.91 19.66
C ASP A 112 -4.02 4.92 18.67
N GLY A 113 -5.19 4.60 18.12
CA GLY A 113 -5.89 5.46 17.15
C GLY A 113 -5.29 5.42 15.75
N LYS A 114 -4.38 4.47 15.47
CA LYS A 114 -3.78 4.29 14.14
C LYS A 114 -4.48 3.17 13.38
N THR A 115 -4.71 3.38 12.08
CA THR A 115 -5.16 2.32 11.18
C THR A 115 -3.98 1.46 10.75
N TYR A 116 -4.16 0.15 10.85
CA TYR A 116 -3.22 -0.88 10.42
C TYR A 116 -3.80 -1.62 9.21
N ARG A 117 -2.95 -1.90 8.22
CA ARG A 117 -3.37 -2.54 6.96
C ARG A 117 -3.93 -3.95 7.14
N ASN A 118 -3.48 -4.66 8.17
CA ASN A 118 -3.88 -6.02 8.51
C ASN A 118 -3.47 -6.34 9.96
N TYR A 119 -3.85 -7.53 10.45
CA TYR A 119 -3.57 -7.93 11.84
C TYR A 119 -2.07 -8.03 12.15
N CYS A 120 -1.31 -8.60 11.22
CA CYS A 120 0.13 -8.85 11.40
C CYS A 120 0.90 -7.54 11.60
N HIS A 121 0.53 -6.47 10.87
CA HIS A 121 1.11 -5.14 11.05
C HIS A 121 0.81 -4.49 12.40
N LEU A 122 -0.39 -4.70 12.94
CA LEU A 122 -0.73 -4.24 14.28
C LEU A 122 0.11 -4.97 15.32
N MET A 123 0.26 -6.29 15.18
CA MET A 123 1.06 -7.11 16.09
C MET A 123 2.54 -6.71 16.09
N GLU A 124 3.14 -6.53 14.90
CA GLU A 124 4.52 -6.03 14.78
C GLU A 124 4.70 -4.69 15.50
N SER A 125 3.78 -3.75 15.27
CA SER A 125 3.81 -2.42 15.89
C SER A 125 3.61 -2.47 17.41
N SER A 126 2.76 -3.39 17.88
CA SER A 126 2.60 -3.64 19.32
C SER A 126 3.86 -4.20 19.97
N LYS A 127 4.64 -5.03 19.26
CA LYS A 127 5.92 -5.54 19.78
C LYS A 127 6.96 -4.44 19.86
N LEU A 128 7.06 -3.59 18.84
CA LEU A 128 7.91 -2.40 18.86
C LEU A 128 7.55 -1.48 20.03
N ALA A 129 6.26 -1.19 20.22
CA ALA A 129 5.78 -0.41 21.35
C ALA A 129 6.20 -1.02 22.70
N LYS A 130 6.04 -2.34 22.87
CA LYS A 130 6.46 -3.06 24.08
C LYS A 130 7.98 -2.98 24.31
N ALA A 131 8.79 -3.12 23.26
CA ALA A 131 10.24 -3.01 23.34
C ALA A 131 10.68 -1.61 23.82
N GLU A 132 9.95 -0.58 23.39
CA GLU A 132 10.10 0.82 23.82
C GLU A 132 9.38 1.14 25.14
N GLN A 133 8.87 0.15 25.86
CA GLN A 133 8.14 0.32 27.13
C GLN A 133 6.88 1.20 27.01
N LYS A 134 6.29 1.28 25.81
CA LYS A 134 5.00 1.92 25.53
C LYS A 134 3.84 0.94 25.76
N PRO A 135 2.59 1.43 25.90
CA PRO A 135 1.42 0.56 26.02
C PRO A 135 1.27 -0.42 24.85
N ILE A 136 0.82 -1.64 25.14
CA ILE A 136 0.53 -2.67 24.14
C ILE A 136 -0.64 -2.19 23.26
N ILE A 137 -0.45 -2.26 21.95
CA ILE A 137 -1.45 -1.87 20.96
C ILE A 137 -2.38 -3.06 20.74
N LYS A 138 -3.66 -2.88 21.05
CA LYS A 138 -4.70 -3.90 20.88
C LYS A 138 -5.60 -3.53 19.71
N VAL A 139 -6.29 -4.52 19.15
CA VAL A 139 -7.36 -4.26 18.17
C VAL A 139 -8.50 -3.53 18.88
N PHE A 140 -8.79 -2.31 18.45
CA PHE A 140 -9.92 -1.52 18.95
C PHE A 140 -11.18 -1.77 18.11
N LYS A 141 -11.06 -1.76 16.78
CA LYS A 141 -12.15 -2.04 15.83
C LYS A 141 -11.61 -2.82 14.63
N ARG A 142 -12.37 -3.80 14.12
CA ARG A 142 -12.08 -4.52 12.85
C ARG A 142 -12.54 -3.72 11.61
N LYS A 143 -12.13 -2.46 11.58
CA LYS A 143 -12.26 -1.51 10.48
C LYS A 143 -11.22 -0.40 10.70
N PRO A 144 -10.87 0.40 9.69
CA PRO A 144 -10.04 1.58 9.87
C PRO A 144 -10.53 2.51 10.99
N CYS A 145 -9.60 3.26 11.58
CA CYS A 145 -9.96 4.29 12.54
C CYS A 145 -10.81 5.37 11.87
N ASP A 146 -11.77 5.90 12.64
CA ASP A 146 -12.62 6.98 12.15
C ASP A 146 -11.74 8.24 11.94
N SER A 147 -11.91 8.93 10.81
CA SER A 147 -11.12 10.10 10.40
C SER A 147 -12.00 11.18 9.79
N ALA A 148 -11.66 12.44 10.04
CA ALA A 148 -12.29 13.58 9.38
C ALA A 148 -12.00 13.54 7.87
N PRO A 149 -12.83 14.19 7.04
CA PRO A 149 -12.64 14.18 5.60
C PRO A 149 -11.37 14.93 5.21
N GLU A 150 -10.69 14.41 4.20
CA GLU A 150 -9.53 15.03 3.57
C GLU A 150 -9.77 15.06 2.06
N ILE A 151 -9.50 16.20 1.42
CA ILE A 151 -9.53 16.30 -0.05
C ILE A 151 -8.13 15.93 -0.55
N THR A 152 -8.01 14.69 -1.06
CA THR A 152 -6.76 14.12 -1.57
C THR A 152 -6.42 14.64 -2.96
N LEU A 153 -7.44 14.94 -3.77
CA LEU A 153 -7.29 15.59 -5.07
C LEU A 153 -8.21 16.83 -5.12
N PRO A 154 -7.67 18.05 -4.96
CA PRO A 154 -8.45 19.27 -5.06
C PRO A 154 -8.82 19.57 -6.53
N PRO A 155 -9.93 20.30 -6.75
CA PRO A 155 -10.28 20.75 -8.08
C PRO A 155 -9.27 21.77 -8.61
N VAL A 156 -9.08 21.76 -9.94
CA VAL A 156 -8.10 22.60 -10.63
C VAL A 156 -8.83 23.69 -11.40
N SER A 157 -8.30 24.92 -11.35
CA SER A 157 -8.86 26.05 -12.09
C SER A 157 -8.72 25.83 -13.60
N VAL A 158 -9.74 26.24 -14.35
CA VAL A 158 -9.81 26.04 -15.80
C VAL A 158 -10.19 27.34 -16.50
N SER A 159 -9.63 27.54 -17.68
CA SER A 159 -9.96 28.64 -18.58
C SER A 159 -10.24 28.06 -19.96
N ASN A 160 -11.43 28.30 -20.51
CA ASN A 160 -11.86 27.74 -21.78
C ASN A 160 -12.75 28.73 -22.55
N LYS A 161 -12.98 28.47 -23.85
CA LYS A 161 -13.93 29.25 -24.66
C LYS A 161 -15.38 28.85 -24.36
N THR A 162 -16.32 29.72 -24.74
CA THR A 162 -17.76 29.40 -24.70
C THR A 162 -18.09 28.16 -25.54
N GLU A 163 -19.20 27.50 -25.23
CA GLU A 163 -19.68 26.27 -25.91
C GLU A 163 -18.78 25.03 -25.73
N THR A 164 -17.76 25.11 -24.88
CA THR A 164 -16.96 23.95 -24.48
C THR A 164 -17.56 23.25 -23.28
N ASN A 165 -17.24 21.96 -23.12
CA ASN A 165 -17.61 21.21 -21.92
C ASN A 165 -16.47 21.28 -20.90
N VAL A 166 -16.81 21.56 -19.65
CA VAL A 166 -15.86 21.65 -18.53
C VAL A 166 -16.17 20.56 -17.52
N PHE A 167 -15.12 19.94 -16.97
CA PHE A 167 -15.19 18.94 -15.92
C PHE A 167 -14.30 19.35 -14.76
N LEU A 168 -14.89 19.52 -13.58
CA LEU A 168 -14.18 19.70 -12.33
C LEU A 168 -14.16 18.37 -11.59
N THR A 169 -13.02 18.02 -11.00
CA THR A 169 -12.84 16.76 -10.27
C THR A 169 -12.42 17.06 -8.84
N CYS A 170 -12.97 16.32 -7.89
CA CYS A 170 -12.58 16.38 -6.49
C CYS A 170 -12.55 14.97 -5.91
N GLU A 171 -11.43 14.56 -5.33
CA GLU A 171 -11.31 13.30 -4.60
C GLU A 171 -11.24 13.58 -3.09
N ALA A 172 -12.05 12.86 -2.33
CA ALA A 172 -12.10 12.97 -0.88
C ALA A 172 -12.00 11.59 -0.23
N ALA A 173 -11.27 11.54 0.89
CA ALA A 173 -11.13 10.36 1.73
C ALA A 173 -11.65 10.64 3.13
N GLY A 174 -12.12 9.61 3.83
CA GLY A 174 -12.57 9.73 5.20
C GLY A 174 -13.25 8.46 5.71
N VAL A 175 -13.28 8.29 7.03
CA VAL A 175 -13.94 7.17 7.70
C VAL A 175 -14.87 7.74 8.78
N PRO A 176 -16.20 7.70 8.60
CA PRO A 176 -16.95 7.17 7.46
C PRO A 176 -16.70 7.91 6.14
N LEU A 177 -17.01 7.25 5.02
CA LEU A 177 -16.92 7.81 3.68
C LEU A 177 -17.67 9.16 3.63
N PRO A 178 -17.03 10.25 3.18
CA PRO A 178 -17.66 11.57 3.22
C PRO A 178 -18.76 11.71 2.17
N VAL A 179 -19.60 12.74 2.34
CA VAL A 179 -20.51 13.24 1.30
C VAL A 179 -19.84 14.46 0.66
N VAL A 180 -19.89 14.55 -0.67
CA VAL A 180 -19.34 15.67 -1.42
C VAL A 180 -20.45 16.49 -2.07
N GLU A 181 -20.40 17.80 -1.83
CA GLU A 181 -21.27 18.81 -2.43
C GLU A 181 -20.42 19.84 -3.18
N TRP A 182 -20.99 20.42 -4.23
CA TRP A 182 -20.35 21.50 -4.98
C TRP A 182 -21.08 22.81 -4.73
N VAL A 183 -20.33 23.84 -4.35
CA VAL A 183 -20.84 25.19 -4.12
C VAL A 183 -20.25 26.11 -5.17
N TYR A 184 -21.09 26.69 -6.02
CA TYR A 184 -20.69 27.77 -6.92
C TYR A 184 -20.87 29.12 -6.25
N THR A 185 -19.87 29.99 -6.38
CA THR A 185 -19.90 31.39 -5.98
C THR A 185 -19.64 32.25 -7.21
N SER A 186 -20.66 33.00 -7.62
CA SER A 186 -20.54 33.97 -8.71
C SER A 186 -19.62 35.14 -8.36
N GLN A 187 -19.23 35.91 -9.36
CA GLN A 187 -18.41 37.12 -9.19
C GLN A 187 -19.08 38.19 -8.29
N THR A 188 -20.42 38.17 -8.17
CA THR A 188 -21.18 39.07 -7.31
C THR A 188 -21.40 38.52 -5.89
N GLY A 189 -20.86 37.33 -5.59
CA GLY A 189 -20.96 36.67 -4.29
C GLY A 189 -22.22 35.83 -4.10
N LYS A 190 -23.12 35.74 -5.08
CA LYS A 190 -24.26 34.80 -5.02
C LYS A 190 -23.76 33.37 -5.01
N GLN A 191 -24.25 32.57 -4.06
CA GLN A 191 -23.92 31.15 -3.90
C GLN A 191 -25.05 30.23 -4.35
N ILE A 192 -24.69 29.09 -4.95
CA ILE A 192 -25.59 28.03 -5.41
C ILE A 192 -24.96 26.68 -5.04
N VAL A 193 -25.76 25.75 -4.51
CA VAL A 193 -25.34 24.37 -4.24
C VAL A 193 -25.85 23.46 -5.35
N TYR A 194 -24.99 22.62 -5.90
CA TYR A 194 -25.35 21.64 -6.94
C TYR A 194 -25.61 20.24 -6.37
N PRO A 195 -26.47 19.43 -7.02
CA PRO A 195 -27.15 19.68 -8.29
C PRO A 195 -28.31 20.70 -8.19
N THR A 196 -28.64 21.34 -9.31
CA THR A 196 -29.79 22.23 -9.48
C THR A 196 -30.63 21.79 -10.68
N ASP A 197 -31.75 22.46 -10.94
CA ASP A 197 -32.60 22.22 -12.13
C ASP A 197 -31.98 22.76 -13.46
N ASP A 198 -30.66 23.01 -13.52
CA ASP A 198 -29.98 23.39 -14.77
C ASP A 198 -29.48 22.12 -15.45
N ASP A 199 -30.19 21.70 -16.50
CA ASP A 199 -29.87 20.47 -17.26
C ASP A 199 -28.46 20.44 -17.84
N ARG A 200 -27.79 21.60 -17.98
CA ARG A 200 -26.40 21.67 -18.47
C ARG A 200 -25.39 21.30 -17.39
N ILE A 201 -25.75 21.41 -16.11
CA ILE A 201 -24.83 21.19 -15.00
C ILE A 201 -25.22 19.93 -14.25
N SER A 202 -24.33 18.95 -14.26
CA SER A 202 -24.54 17.68 -13.60
C SER A 202 -23.41 17.36 -12.64
N THR A 203 -23.76 16.67 -11.55
CA THR A 203 -22.80 16.13 -10.59
C THR A 203 -22.83 14.63 -10.62
N LEU A 204 -21.66 13.99 -10.54
CA LEU A 204 -21.51 12.55 -10.49
C LEU A 204 -20.58 12.21 -9.34
N VAL A 205 -20.95 11.22 -8.53
CA VAL A 205 -20.10 10.68 -7.48
C VAL A 205 -19.89 9.20 -7.73
N ARG A 206 -18.64 8.73 -7.63
CA ARG A 206 -18.29 7.31 -7.66
C ARG A 206 -17.35 7.00 -6.49
N GLY A 207 -17.48 5.81 -5.93
CA GLY A 207 -16.47 5.28 -5.01
C GLY A 207 -15.12 5.16 -5.71
N GLY A 208 -14.05 5.42 -4.97
CA GLY A 208 -12.68 5.21 -5.41
C GLY A 208 -12.28 3.72 -5.37
N PRO A 209 -11.02 3.39 -5.68
CA PRO A 209 -10.52 2.02 -5.62
C PRO A 209 -10.53 1.43 -4.19
N ASN A 210 -10.51 2.31 -3.17
CA ASN A 210 -10.57 1.94 -1.75
C ASN A 210 -11.93 2.33 -1.16
N ALA A 211 -12.44 1.54 -0.20
CA ALA A 211 -13.77 1.72 0.41
C ALA A 211 -13.99 3.05 1.17
N HIS A 212 -12.93 3.81 1.39
CA HIS A 212 -12.91 5.06 2.18
C HIS A 212 -12.54 6.28 1.34
N VAL A 213 -12.56 6.14 0.01
CA VAL A 213 -12.25 7.19 -0.96
C VAL A 213 -13.42 7.31 -1.93
N LEU A 214 -13.75 8.53 -2.34
CA LEU A 214 -14.70 8.80 -3.43
C LEU A 214 -14.16 9.90 -4.33
N THR A 215 -14.60 9.86 -5.59
CA THR A 215 -14.34 10.92 -6.56
C THR A 215 -15.68 11.51 -7.00
N SER A 216 -15.75 12.85 -6.97
CA SER A 216 -16.89 13.65 -7.42
C SER A 216 -16.49 14.48 -8.63
N TRP A 217 -17.37 14.52 -9.63
CA TRP A 217 -17.23 15.33 -10.82
C TRP A 217 -18.38 16.32 -10.92
N LEU A 218 -18.07 17.55 -11.29
CA LEU A 218 -19.05 18.54 -11.73
C LEU A 218 -18.81 18.83 -13.21
N GLN A 219 -19.80 18.55 -14.05
CA GLN A 219 -19.78 18.81 -15.47
C GLN A 219 -20.62 20.04 -15.79
N ILE A 220 -20.06 20.95 -16.58
CA ILE A 220 -20.76 22.10 -17.17
C ILE A 220 -20.77 21.89 -18.68
N GLN A 221 -21.96 21.70 -19.25
CA GLN A 221 -22.15 21.59 -20.70
C GLN A 221 -22.36 22.97 -21.32
N SER A 222 -21.78 23.16 -22.52
CA SER A 222 -21.86 24.42 -23.27
C SER A 222 -21.57 25.63 -22.38
N LEU A 223 -20.31 25.81 -22.00
CA LEU A 223 -19.85 26.85 -21.08
C LEU A 223 -20.32 28.24 -21.51
N LYS A 224 -20.93 28.98 -20.59
CA LYS A 224 -21.41 30.36 -20.80
C LYS A 224 -20.66 31.34 -19.92
N ARG A 225 -20.69 32.63 -20.28
CA ARG A 225 -20.03 33.69 -19.48
C ARG A 225 -20.55 33.78 -18.04
N HIS A 226 -21.84 33.53 -17.82
CA HIS A 226 -22.40 33.55 -16.46
C HIS A 226 -21.99 32.34 -15.60
N ASP A 227 -21.44 31.28 -16.20
CA ASP A 227 -20.90 30.14 -15.45
C ASP A 227 -19.53 30.48 -14.83
N GLN A 228 -18.94 31.64 -15.16
CA GLN A 228 -17.70 32.13 -14.55
C GLN A 228 -17.87 32.37 -13.05
N GLY A 229 -16.90 31.91 -12.27
CA GLY A 229 -16.90 32.07 -10.82
C GLY A 229 -16.02 31.04 -10.13
N THR A 230 -16.20 30.95 -8.83
CA THR A 230 -15.47 30.01 -7.97
C THR A 230 -16.34 28.79 -7.69
N TYR A 231 -15.79 27.61 -7.88
CA TYR A 231 -16.44 26.33 -7.58
C TYR A 231 -15.70 25.69 -6.43
N THR A 232 -16.43 25.37 -5.36
CA THR A 232 -15.89 24.81 -4.13
C THR A 232 -16.41 23.40 -3.95
N CYS A 233 -15.49 22.44 -3.90
CA CYS A 233 -15.79 21.10 -3.45
C CYS A 233 -15.79 21.07 -1.93
N VAL A 234 -16.90 20.62 -1.34
CA VAL A 234 -17.09 20.50 0.10
C VAL A 234 -17.25 19.02 0.43
N ALA A 235 -16.33 18.47 1.22
CA ALA A 235 -16.41 17.09 1.72
C ALA A 235 -16.73 17.10 3.21
N SER A 236 -17.72 16.31 3.64
CA SER A 236 -18.18 16.27 5.04
C SER A 236 -18.50 14.86 5.53
N ASN A 237 -18.21 14.58 6.81
CA ASN A 237 -18.66 13.39 7.53
C ASN A 237 -18.92 13.74 9.01
N ALA A 238 -19.22 12.72 9.83
CA ALA A 238 -19.53 12.93 11.25
C ALA A 238 -18.39 13.54 12.10
N LEU A 239 -17.14 13.52 11.61
CA LEU A 239 -15.96 14.04 12.31
C LEU A 239 -15.54 15.44 11.83
N GLY A 240 -16.09 15.94 10.72
CA GLY A 240 -15.76 17.28 10.26
C GLY A 240 -16.13 17.55 8.81
N LYS A 241 -15.66 18.72 8.33
CA LYS A 241 -15.87 19.23 6.99
C LYS A 241 -14.59 19.90 6.49
N VAL A 242 -14.26 19.70 5.22
CA VAL A 242 -13.13 20.32 4.52
C VAL A 242 -13.58 20.82 3.16
N GLU A 243 -12.95 21.88 2.66
CA GLU A 243 -13.29 22.46 1.37
C GLU A 243 -12.04 22.88 0.57
N LYS A 244 -12.14 22.77 -0.75
CA LYS A 244 -11.14 23.24 -1.71
C LYS A 244 -11.83 23.85 -2.92
N SER A 245 -11.27 24.94 -3.43
CA SER A 245 -11.89 25.76 -4.46
C SER A 245 -11.04 25.86 -5.71
N CYS A 246 -11.70 26.00 -6.86
CA CYS A 246 -11.08 26.33 -8.14
C CYS A 246 -11.88 27.44 -8.84
N THR A 247 -11.31 28.05 -9.87
CA THR A 247 -11.96 29.09 -10.67
C THR A 247 -12.24 28.58 -12.07
N VAL A 248 -13.42 28.90 -12.61
CA VAL A 248 -13.77 28.70 -14.02
C VAL A 248 -13.81 30.07 -14.70
N SER A 249 -12.98 30.26 -15.73
CA SER A 249 -12.95 31.47 -16.56
C SER A 249 -13.28 31.18 -18.02
N VAL A 250 -13.90 32.16 -18.69
CA VAL A 250 -14.17 32.12 -20.12
C VAL A 250 -13.16 32.98 -20.85
N GLU A 251 -12.47 32.40 -21.82
CA GLU A 251 -11.55 33.11 -22.70
C GLU A 251 -12.33 34.01 -23.66
N SER A 252 -12.02 35.30 -23.69
CA SER A 252 -12.49 36.21 -24.72
C SER A 252 -11.75 35.91 -26.03
N GLY A 253 -12.46 35.37 -27.02
CA GLY A 253 -11.94 35.32 -28.38
C GLY A 253 -11.72 36.74 -28.90
N HIS A 254 -10.50 37.06 -29.32
CA HIS A 254 -10.30 38.15 -30.29
C HIS A 254 -10.94 37.67 -31.60
N GLU A 255 -12.13 38.18 -31.92
CA GLU A 255 -12.61 38.21 -33.31
C GLU A 255 -11.68 39.16 -34.08
N LEU A 256 -10.96 38.62 -35.07
CA LEU A 256 -10.20 39.38 -36.06
C LEU A 256 -11.13 39.80 -37.20
#